data_AF-A0A0K1PE16-F1
#
_entry.id   AF-A0A0K1PE16-F1
#
_cell.length_a   1.000
_cell.length_b   1.000
_cell.length_c   1.000
_cell.angle_alpha   90.00
_cell.angle_beta   90.00
_cell.angle_gamma   90.00
#
_symmetry.space_group_name_H-M   'P 1'
#
loop_
_entity.id
_entity.type
_entity.pdbx_description
1 polymer ?
#
loop_
_entity_poly.entity_id
_entity_poly.type
_entity_poly.pdbx_seq_one_letter_code
_entity_poly.pdbx_strand_id
1 'polypeptide(L)'
;MHRPSYVIVAVVFAVLLAASGCSSAEDRAAKARIFSPEDPPKVLQAAAQTLDARKLDRDPAGLDRILSIPAAEAVARIGPHVQDAKVSFRWSRSDKDVKLSEERHVALGPDGDFHVRIENDERQGMEWIKLDGVSYTRSRYGRFRERRRDRGSSEHVVASAYDSLATFHDLVHGAMKLSPKGEGTVEGRKVVQYTVSLGEPRKDEGEAALPPVVFPKNGPDSDTTLRLAAAKEGRPSAASGTLRIDAETGVPLGADLEATLVVPAAEGRPEAHLELSIHLEVRGVGKDPKIAVPEHLDDAPRPPGVVATLRAYGLEKAPEKPEAAEPADED
;
A
#
# COMPACT_ATOMS: atom_id res chain seq x y z
N MET A 1 -72.23 22.72 49.76
CA MET A 1 -71.55 23.47 48.67
C MET A 1 -70.13 23.78 49.12
N HIS A 2 -69.12 23.14 48.51
CA HIS A 2 -67.75 23.64 48.26
C HIS A 2 -66.95 22.48 47.63
N ARG A 3 -66.66 22.58 46.32
CA ARG A 3 -65.66 21.78 45.62
C ARG A 3 -64.38 22.63 45.56
N PRO A 4 -63.23 22.11 45.99
CA PRO A 4 -62.11 21.89 45.07
C PRO A 4 -61.39 20.55 45.45
N SER A 5 -60.53 19.88 44.68
CA SER A 5 -59.36 20.33 43.95
C SER A 5 -58.90 19.20 43.01
N TYR A 6 -59.41 19.15 41.78
CA TYR A 6 -58.92 18.22 40.74
C TYR A 6 -57.84 18.85 39.84
N VAL A 7 -57.37 20.06 40.17
CA VAL A 7 -56.47 20.84 39.31
C VAL A 7 -54.99 20.54 39.58
N ILE A 8 -54.61 20.08 40.76
CA ILE A 8 -53.19 19.93 41.13
C ILE A 8 -52.59 18.62 40.61
N VAL A 9 -53.38 17.54 40.47
CA VAL A 9 -52.87 16.25 39.97
C VAL A 9 -52.60 16.26 38.46
N ALA A 10 -53.34 17.07 37.70
CA ALA A 10 -53.19 17.14 36.24
C ALA A 10 -51.91 17.87 35.79
N VAL A 11 -51.41 18.82 36.57
CA VAL A 11 -50.22 19.62 36.20
C VAL A 11 -48.91 18.85 36.44
N VAL A 12 -48.87 17.97 37.45
CA VAL A 12 -47.65 17.18 37.74
C VAL A 12 -47.45 16.04 36.72
N PHE A 13 -48.53 15.45 36.19
CA PHE A 13 -48.44 14.42 35.15
C PHE A 13 -48.06 14.99 33.78
N ALA A 14 -48.44 16.24 33.48
CA ALA A 14 -48.13 16.90 32.20
C ALA A 14 -46.65 17.32 32.09
N VAL A 15 -45.96 17.61 33.21
CA VAL A 15 -44.54 17.98 33.20
C VAL A 15 -43.61 16.76 33.09
N LEU A 16 -44.03 15.59 33.59
CA LEU A 16 -43.26 14.34 33.45
C LEU A 16 -43.37 13.69 32.06
N LEU A 17 -44.43 13.97 31.31
CA LEU A 17 -44.59 13.52 29.92
C LEU A 17 -43.89 14.42 28.88
N ALA A 18 -43.48 15.63 29.26
CA ALA A 18 -42.78 16.56 28.37
C ALA A 18 -41.25 16.40 28.38
N ALA A 19 -40.68 15.68 29.35
CA ALA A 19 -39.23 15.47 29.46
C ALA A 19 -38.71 14.23 28.68
N SER A 20 -39.60 13.39 28.17
CA SER A 20 -39.26 12.15 27.43
C SER A 20 -39.39 12.29 25.89
N GLY A 21 -39.64 13.51 25.40
CA GLY A 21 -40.05 13.78 24.01
C GLY A 21 -38.99 14.32 23.04
N CYS A 22 -37.71 14.47 23.43
CA CYS A 22 -36.69 15.03 22.53
C CYS A 22 -35.37 14.23 22.56
N SER A 23 -35.39 12.96 22.18
CA SER A 23 -34.23 12.36 21.49
C SER A 23 -34.67 11.98 20.10
N SER A 24 -34.27 12.79 19.11
CA SER A 24 -34.53 12.47 17.70
C SER A 24 -33.94 11.10 17.39
N ALA A 25 -34.53 10.39 16.43
CA ALA A 25 -33.97 9.12 15.96
C ALA A 25 -32.50 9.31 15.50
N GLU A 26 -32.14 10.49 15.03
CA GLU A 26 -30.78 10.91 14.71
C GLU A 26 -29.88 11.03 15.94
N ASP A 27 -30.33 11.59 17.07
CA ASP A 27 -29.52 11.66 18.30
C ASP A 27 -29.28 10.26 18.89
N ARG A 28 -30.28 9.36 18.80
CA ARG A 28 -30.09 7.95 19.16
C ARG A 28 -29.16 7.20 18.19
N ALA A 29 -29.24 7.47 16.89
CA ALA A 29 -28.33 6.88 15.90
C ALA A 29 -26.90 7.44 16.03
N ALA A 30 -26.74 8.72 16.34
CA ALA A 30 -25.46 9.36 16.59
C ALA A 30 -24.82 8.84 17.89
N LYS A 31 -25.58 8.73 18.98
CA LYS A 31 -25.12 8.10 20.22
C LYS A 31 -24.77 6.63 20.00
N ALA A 32 -25.56 5.89 19.23
CA ALA A 32 -25.21 4.52 18.86
C ALA A 32 -23.88 4.44 18.10
N ARG A 33 -23.57 5.39 17.19
CA ARG A 33 -22.25 5.45 16.52
C ARG A 33 -21.11 5.85 17.45
N ILE A 34 -21.34 6.76 18.39
CA ILE A 34 -20.33 7.26 19.33
C ILE A 34 -20.02 6.24 20.44
N PHE A 35 -21.02 5.45 20.85
CA PHE A 35 -20.91 4.48 21.95
C PHE A 35 -20.91 3.02 21.49
N SER A 36 -20.92 2.75 20.18
CA SER A 36 -20.62 1.41 19.67
C SER A 36 -19.15 1.10 19.93
N PRO A 37 -18.80 -0.17 20.21
CA PRO A 37 -17.42 -0.62 20.18
C PRO A 37 -16.80 -0.13 18.87
N GLU A 38 -15.66 0.54 18.95
CA GLU A 38 -14.94 1.01 17.77
C GLU A 38 -14.73 -0.20 16.85
N ASP A 39 -15.19 -0.09 15.60
CA ASP A 39 -15.00 -1.13 14.61
C ASP A 39 -13.51 -1.50 14.59
N PRO A 40 -13.16 -2.80 14.62
CA PRO A 40 -11.77 -3.19 14.64
C PRO A 40 -11.05 -2.56 13.44
N PRO A 41 -9.78 -2.15 13.57
CA PRO A 41 -9.02 -1.56 12.49
C PRO A 41 -9.23 -2.33 11.17
N LYS A 42 -9.39 -1.63 10.04
CA LYS A 42 -9.71 -2.24 8.73
C LYS A 42 -8.82 -3.44 8.38
N VAL A 43 -7.56 -3.41 8.81
CA VAL A 43 -6.59 -4.50 8.64
C VAL A 43 -7.05 -5.78 9.36
N LEU A 44 -7.55 -5.67 10.60
CA LEU A 44 -8.07 -6.82 11.35
C LEU A 44 -9.34 -7.37 10.74
N GLN A 45 -10.22 -6.51 10.22
CA GLN A 45 -11.41 -6.94 9.49
C GLN A 45 -11.03 -7.71 8.21
N ALA A 46 -10.09 -7.16 7.44
CA ALA A 46 -9.57 -7.81 6.25
C ALA A 46 -8.92 -9.15 6.59
N ALA A 47 -8.11 -9.22 7.64
CA ALA A 47 -7.45 -10.45 8.10
C ALA A 47 -8.45 -11.52 8.59
N ALA A 48 -9.59 -11.12 9.14
CA ALA A 48 -10.65 -12.03 9.56
C ALA A 48 -11.41 -12.66 8.37
N GLN A 49 -11.28 -12.09 7.16
CA GLN A 49 -11.87 -12.67 5.95
C GLN A 49 -11.24 -14.04 5.65
N THR A 50 -12.08 -15.06 5.51
CA THR A 50 -11.68 -16.38 5.03
C THR A 50 -11.32 -16.30 3.54
N LEU A 51 -10.11 -16.74 3.19
CA LEU A 51 -9.63 -16.84 1.81
C LEU A 51 -9.47 -18.32 1.45
N ASP A 52 -10.21 -18.80 0.45
CA ASP A 52 -10.16 -20.22 0.05
C ASP A 52 -9.01 -20.49 -0.92
N ALA A 53 -7.84 -20.77 -0.34
CA ALA A 53 -6.62 -21.07 -1.10
C ALA A 53 -6.71 -22.33 -1.97
N ARG A 54 -7.77 -23.16 -1.87
CA ARG A 54 -7.89 -24.43 -2.63
C ARG A 54 -8.61 -24.30 -3.96
N LYS A 55 -9.27 -23.17 -4.23
CA LYS A 55 -10.11 -22.98 -5.43
C LYS A 55 -9.58 -21.91 -6.39
N LEU A 56 -8.33 -21.50 -6.22
CA LEU A 56 -7.74 -20.41 -7.02
C LEU A 56 -7.51 -20.78 -8.48
N ASP A 57 -7.58 -22.06 -8.86
CA ASP A 57 -7.60 -22.50 -10.26
C ASP A 57 -8.89 -22.07 -11.00
N ARG A 58 -9.94 -21.69 -10.26
CA ARG A 58 -11.26 -21.35 -10.79
C ARG A 58 -11.79 -20.01 -10.27
N ASP A 59 -11.00 -19.32 -9.44
CA ASP A 59 -11.38 -18.06 -8.80
C ASP A 59 -10.30 -16.98 -9.04
N PRO A 60 -10.32 -16.31 -10.20
CA PRO A 60 -9.37 -15.24 -10.51
C PRO A 60 -9.46 -14.07 -9.52
N ALA A 61 -10.66 -13.72 -9.05
CA ALA A 61 -10.83 -12.65 -8.07
C ALA A 61 -10.21 -13.02 -6.70
N GLY A 62 -10.35 -14.28 -6.30
CA GLY A 62 -9.67 -14.84 -5.13
C GLY A 62 -8.15 -14.82 -5.28
N LEU A 63 -7.63 -15.09 -6.48
CA LEU A 63 -6.20 -14.99 -6.78
C LEU A 63 -5.70 -13.54 -6.63
N ASP A 64 -6.36 -12.58 -7.28
CA ASP A 64 -6.03 -11.15 -7.19
C ASP A 64 -5.98 -10.69 -5.73
N ARG A 65 -6.98 -11.10 -4.94
CA ARG A 65 -7.09 -10.76 -3.51
C ARG A 65 -5.94 -11.33 -2.67
N ILE A 66 -5.53 -12.57 -2.94
CA ILE A 66 -4.47 -13.26 -2.21
C ILE A 66 -3.09 -12.70 -2.55
N LEU A 67 -2.82 -12.44 -3.83
CA LEU A 67 -1.53 -11.90 -4.26
C LEU A 67 -1.34 -10.45 -3.79
N SER A 68 -2.44 -9.74 -3.55
CA SER A 68 -2.47 -8.35 -3.09
C SER A 68 -2.67 -8.20 -1.57
N ILE A 69 -2.40 -9.24 -0.77
CA ILE A 69 -2.44 -9.13 0.69
C ILE A 69 -1.32 -8.17 1.14
N PRO A 70 -1.65 -7.03 1.78
CA PRO A 70 -0.63 -6.08 2.22
C PRO A 70 0.12 -6.58 3.47
N ALA A 71 1.33 -6.07 3.69
CA ALA A 71 2.22 -6.46 4.80
C ALA A 71 1.51 -6.50 6.18
N ALA A 72 0.74 -5.46 6.52
CA ALA A 72 0.04 -5.38 7.80
C ALA A 72 -1.04 -6.48 7.97
N GLU A 73 -1.74 -6.82 6.89
CA GLU A 73 -2.71 -7.91 6.92
C GLU A 73 -2.02 -9.28 7.01
N ALA A 74 -0.89 -9.46 6.31
CA ALA A 74 -0.10 -10.68 6.42
C ALA A 74 0.37 -10.91 7.87
N VAL A 75 0.85 -9.87 8.57
CA VAL A 75 1.20 -9.97 10.00
C VAL A 75 -0.02 -10.35 10.85
N ALA A 76 -1.19 -9.77 10.60
CA ALA A 76 -2.40 -10.11 11.33
C ALA A 76 -2.85 -11.57 11.08
N ARG A 77 -2.54 -12.13 9.90
CA ARG A 77 -2.91 -13.50 9.50
C ARG A 77 -1.94 -14.56 10.01
N ILE A 78 -0.63 -14.37 9.81
CA ILE A 78 0.39 -15.39 10.08
C ILE A 78 1.40 -14.99 11.18
N GLY A 79 1.25 -13.80 11.76
CA GLY A 79 2.15 -13.26 12.77
C GLY A 79 3.42 -12.63 12.18
N PRO A 80 4.36 -12.20 13.04
CA PRO A 80 5.67 -11.70 12.63
C PRO A 80 6.40 -12.70 11.75
N HIS A 81 7.10 -12.22 10.71
CA HIS A 81 7.80 -13.07 9.75
C HIS A 81 8.81 -12.27 8.93
N VAL A 82 9.57 -12.96 8.09
CA VAL A 82 10.48 -12.38 7.11
C VAL A 82 10.07 -12.84 5.72
N GLN A 83 9.94 -11.90 4.78
CA GLN A 83 9.83 -12.15 3.35
C GLN A 83 11.13 -11.73 2.67
N ASP A 84 11.78 -12.68 2.01
CA ASP A 84 12.89 -12.42 1.10
C ASP A 84 12.38 -12.60 -0.34
N ALA A 85 12.66 -11.63 -1.21
CA ALA A 85 12.30 -11.69 -2.62
C ALA A 85 13.48 -11.26 -3.50
N LYS A 86 13.71 -11.98 -4.58
CA LYS A 86 14.61 -11.59 -5.66
C LYS A 86 13.79 -11.38 -6.91
N VAL A 87 13.78 -10.15 -7.42
CA VAL A 87 13.07 -9.76 -8.63
C VAL A 87 14.09 -9.40 -9.69
N SER A 88 14.01 -9.98 -10.88
CA SER A 88 14.88 -9.60 -11.99
C SER A 88 14.07 -9.32 -13.23
N PHE A 89 14.51 -8.33 -14.00
CA PHE A 89 13.95 -8.09 -15.32
C PHE A 89 15.05 -7.92 -16.37
N ARG A 90 14.68 -8.23 -17.61
CA ARG A 90 15.45 -7.88 -18.80
C ARG A 90 14.52 -7.28 -19.84
N TRP A 91 14.73 -6.02 -20.17
CA TRP A 91 14.09 -5.35 -21.28
C TRP A 91 15.01 -5.40 -22.50
N SER A 92 14.54 -5.92 -23.63
CA SER A 92 15.29 -5.97 -24.89
C SER A 92 14.50 -5.40 -26.05
N ARG A 93 15.19 -4.77 -26.99
CA ARG A 93 14.62 -4.26 -28.24
C ARG A 93 15.73 -4.12 -29.28
N SER A 94 15.63 -4.88 -30.36
CA SER A 94 16.68 -4.96 -31.38
C SER A 94 18.04 -5.34 -30.76
N ASP A 95 19.05 -4.48 -30.88
CA ASP A 95 20.40 -4.67 -30.34
C ASP A 95 20.59 -4.10 -28.92
N LYS A 96 19.55 -3.49 -28.34
CA LYS A 96 19.61 -2.86 -27.01
C LYS A 96 19.00 -3.76 -25.97
N ASP A 97 19.69 -3.93 -24.85
CA ASP A 97 19.14 -4.55 -23.65
C ASP A 97 19.45 -3.75 -22.38
N VAL A 98 18.52 -3.83 -21.42
CA VAL A 98 18.64 -3.29 -20.07
C VAL A 98 18.20 -4.39 -19.13
N LYS A 99 18.99 -4.66 -18.10
CA LYS A 99 18.68 -5.66 -17.09
C LYS A 99 18.85 -5.06 -15.70
N LEU A 100 18.11 -5.59 -14.74
CA LEU A 100 18.26 -5.24 -13.33
C LEU A 100 17.85 -6.46 -12.50
N SER A 101 18.61 -6.73 -11.45
CA SER A 101 18.24 -7.70 -10.42
C SER A 101 18.20 -7.00 -9.07
N GLU A 102 17.08 -7.09 -8.38
CA GLU A 102 16.81 -6.47 -7.09
C GLU A 102 16.51 -7.54 -6.03
N GLU A 103 17.17 -7.44 -4.89
CA GLU A 103 16.92 -8.24 -3.70
C GLU A 103 16.20 -7.37 -2.67
N ARG A 104 15.09 -7.90 -2.15
CA ARG A 104 14.23 -7.28 -1.14
C ARG A 104 14.20 -8.18 0.07
N HIS A 105 14.51 -7.60 1.23
CA HIS A 105 14.36 -8.21 2.53
C HIS A 105 13.32 -7.41 3.30
N VAL A 106 12.27 -8.06 3.79
CA VAL A 106 11.22 -7.43 4.58
C VAL A 106 10.99 -8.27 5.83
N ALA A 107 11.49 -7.80 6.95
CA ALA A 107 11.16 -8.35 8.26
C ALA A 107 10.02 -7.55 8.88
N LEU A 108 8.97 -8.23 9.31
CA LEU A 108 7.76 -7.63 9.90
C LEU A 108 7.62 -8.08 11.35
N GLY A 109 7.54 -7.11 12.25
CA GLY A 109 7.30 -7.28 13.68
C GLY A 109 5.84 -7.04 14.07
N PRO A 110 5.53 -7.13 15.38
CA PRO A 110 4.24 -6.67 15.90
C PRO A 110 4.07 -5.16 15.73
N ASP A 111 2.84 -4.65 15.90
CA ASP A 111 2.53 -3.22 16.04
C ASP A 111 3.00 -2.30 14.88
N GLY A 112 3.28 -2.88 13.71
CA GLY A 112 3.73 -2.14 12.53
C GLY A 112 5.23 -1.88 12.49
N ASP A 113 6.02 -2.53 13.35
CA ASP A 113 7.48 -2.54 13.28
C ASP A 113 7.95 -3.31 12.06
N PHE A 114 9.01 -2.84 11.42
CA PHE A 114 9.58 -3.51 10.27
C PHE A 114 11.05 -3.17 10.03
N HIS A 115 11.71 -4.02 9.25
CA HIS A 115 12.99 -3.74 8.63
C HIS A 115 12.92 -4.14 7.15
N VAL A 116 13.04 -3.14 6.28
CA VAL A 116 13.09 -3.27 4.83
C VAL A 116 14.51 -2.97 4.34
N ARG A 117 15.07 -3.84 3.53
CA ARG A 117 16.31 -3.59 2.77
C ARG A 117 16.08 -3.95 1.32
N ILE A 118 16.40 -3.03 0.43
CA ILE A 118 16.29 -3.20 -1.03
C ILE A 118 17.66 -2.89 -1.62
N GLU A 119 18.23 -3.81 -2.39
CA GLU A 119 19.51 -3.62 -3.08
C GLU A 119 19.44 -4.19 -4.50
N ASN A 120 20.14 -3.58 -5.46
CA ASN A 120 20.25 -4.12 -6.81
C ASN A 120 21.69 -4.36 -7.26
N ASP A 121 21.84 -5.03 -8.41
CA ASP A 121 23.11 -5.35 -9.05
C ASP A 121 23.84 -4.12 -9.61
N GLU A 122 23.16 -2.99 -9.74
CA GLU A 122 23.71 -1.68 -10.12
C GLU A 122 24.21 -0.84 -8.92
N ARG A 123 24.52 -1.50 -7.79
CA ARG A 123 25.07 -0.86 -6.58
C ARG A 123 24.17 0.20 -5.97
N GLN A 124 22.87 0.19 -6.28
CA GLN A 124 21.88 1.02 -5.63
C GLN A 124 21.17 0.23 -4.54
N GLY A 125 20.49 0.96 -3.66
CA GLY A 125 19.74 0.37 -2.58
C GLY A 125 19.42 1.34 -1.46
N MET A 126 18.47 0.93 -0.64
CA MET A 126 18.03 1.64 0.55
C MET A 126 17.66 0.66 1.65
N GLU A 127 17.72 1.15 2.88
CA GLU A 127 17.32 0.41 4.05
C GLU A 127 16.46 1.31 4.94
N TRP A 128 15.41 0.72 5.48
CA TRP A 128 14.43 1.39 6.31
C TRP A 128 14.08 0.50 7.49
N ILE A 129 14.18 1.03 8.70
CA ILE A 129 13.79 0.36 9.93
C ILE A 129 12.75 1.23 10.60
N LYS A 130 11.62 0.66 11.00
CA LYS A 130 10.66 1.29 11.89
C LYS A 130 10.53 0.43 13.13
N LEU A 131 10.79 1.03 14.29
CA LEU A 131 10.69 0.36 15.58
C LEU A 131 10.12 1.35 16.60
N ASP A 132 9.10 0.93 17.34
CA ASP A 132 8.42 1.75 18.36
C ASP A 132 7.94 3.11 17.80
N GLY A 133 7.47 3.10 16.54
CA GLY A 133 6.99 4.29 15.85
C GLY A 133 8.07 5.24 15.31
N VAL A 134 9.37 4.96 15.54
CA VAL A 134 10.48 5.76 15.03
C VAL A 134 11.05 5.13 13.77
N SER A 135 11.20 5.93 12.71
CA SER A 135 11.80 5.49 11.45
C SER A 135 13.28 5.85 11.35
N TYR A 136 14.08 4.94 10.81
CA TYR A 136 15.49 5.12 10.48
C TYR A 136 15.69 4.74 9.02
N THR A 137 16.43 5.54 8.27
CA THR A 137 16.72 5.21 6.87
C THR A 137 18.17 5.50 6.49
N ARG A 138 18.68 4.73 5.52
CA ARG A 138 19.91 5.02 4.81
C ARG A 138 19.79 4.65 3.33
N SER A 139 20.61 5.27 2.50
CA SER A 139 21.01 4.68 1.22
C SER A 139 22.06 3.59 1.47
N ARG A 140 22.30 2.73 0.47
CA ARG A 140 23.25 1.59 0.55
C ARG A 140 24.58 1.89 1.24
N TYR A 141 25.21 3.02 0.91
CA TYR A 141 26.51 3.42 1.46
C TYR A 141 26.42 4.56 2.50
N GLY A 142 25.21 4.95 2.88
CA GLY A 142 24.96 6.00 3.86
C GLY A 142 24.97 5.49 5.30
N ARG A 143 25.02 6.43 6.24
CA ARG A 143 24.68 6.17 7.64
C ARG A 143 23.18 6.25 7.83
N PHE A 144 22.64 5.49 8.78
CA PHE A 144 21.25 5.67 9.17
C PHE A 144 21.01 7.08 9.72
N ARG A 145 19.82 7.59 9.42
CA ARG A 145 19.31 8.83 9.98
C ARG A 145 17.95 8.57 10.59
N GLU A 146 17.76 9.04 11.81
CA GLU A 146 16.45 9.08 12.45
C GLU A 146 15.51 10.03 11.68
N ARG A 147 14.25 9.62 11.54
CA ARG A 147 13.17 10.40 10.93
C ARG A 147 11.98 10.45 11.88
N ARG A 148 12.03 11.35 12.87
CA ARG A 148 10.94 11.54 13.84
C ARG A 148 9.63 12.01 13.22
N ARG A 149 9.71 12.67 12.07
CA ARG A 149 8.57 13.27 11.35
C ARG A 149 8.30 12.54 10.05
N ASP A 150 8.32 11.21 10.10
CA ASP A 150 7.84 10.44 8.97
C ASP A 150 6.31 10.59 8.84
N ARG A 151 5.84 10.83 7.61
CA ARG A 151 4.43 11.11 7.30
C ARG A 151 3.91 10.10 6.27
N GLY A 152 4.07 8.82 6.54
CA GLY A 152 3.60 7.77 5.63
C GLY A 152 4.67 7.21 4.69
N SER A 153 5.91 7.72 4.71
CA SER A 153 6.94 7.22 3.77
C SER A 153 7.39 5.82 4.17
N SER A 154 7.51 5.54 5.47
CA SER A 154 7.86 4.21 5.98
C SER A 154 6.79 3.18 5.59
N GLU A 155 5.51 3.52 5.73
CA GLU A 155 4.39 2.67 5.34
C GLU A 155 4.36 2.38 3.83
N HIS A 156 4.66 3.40 3.01
CA HIS A 156 4.74 3.21 1.56
C HIS A 156 5.91 2.30 1.15
N VAL A 157 7.07 2.47 1.80
CA VAL A 157 8.27 1.66 1.53
C VAL A 157 8.03 0.20 1.86
N VAL A 158 7.46 -0.12 3.03
CA VAL A 158 7.17 -1.51 3.40
C VAL A 158 6.10 -2.12 2.50
N ALA A 159 5.05 -1.38 2.13
CA ALA A 159 4.04 -1.85 1.19
C ALA A 159 4.67 -2.19 -0.18
N SER A 160 5.43 -1.26 -0.75
CA SER A 160 6.08 -1.45 -2.06
C SER A 160 7.08 -2.61 -2.07
N ALA A 161 7.85 -2.80 -0.99
CA ALA A 161 8.80 -3.90 -0.88
C ALA A 161 8.08 -5.26 -0.75
N TYR A 162 6.95 -5.30 -0.04
CA TYR A 162 6.18 -6.51 0.22
C TYR A 162 5.36 -6.97 -1.01
N ASP A 163 4.82 -6.02 -1.78
CA ASP A 163 3.89 -6.24 -2.92
C ASP A 163 4.55 -6.80 -4.20
N SER A 164 5.65 -7.53 -4.08
CA SER A 164 6.42 -8.06 -5.22
C SER A 164 5.59 -9.02 -6.08
N LEU A 165 4.73 -9.85 -5.46
CA LEU A 165 3.84 -10.76 -6.18
C LEU A 165 2.68 -10.06 -6.88
N ALA A 166 2.02 -9.12 -6.21
CA ALA A 166 0.98 -8.29 -6.82
C ALA A 166 1.53 -7.55 -8.04
N THR A 167 2.72 -6.94 -7.90
CA THR A 167 3.40 -6.23 -9.00
C THR A 167 3.71 -7.18 -10.16
N PHE A 168 4.21 -8.39 -9.90
CA PHE A 168 4.46 -9.39 -10.95
C PHE A 168 3.15 -9.76 -11.68
N HIS A 169 2.09 -10.03 -10.92
CA HIS A 169 0.78 -10.39 -11.45
C HIS A 169 0.17 -9.27 -12.32
N ASP A 170 0.27 -8.02 -11.87
CA ASP A 170 -0.21 -6.86 -12.62
C ASP A 170 0.61 -6.61 -13.89
N LEU A 171 1.93 -6.79 -13.82
CA LEU A 171 2.80 -6.68 -14.99
C LEU A 171 2.44 -7.71 -16.07
N VAL A 172 2.01 -8.92 -15.70
CA VAL A 172 1.51 -9.93 -16.66
C VAL A 172 0.02 -9.77 -16.95
N HIS A 173 -0.58 -8.62 -16.64
CA HIS A 173 -2.00 -8.31 -16.85
C HIS A 173 -2.96 -9.35 -16.25
N GLY A 174 -2.58 -9.93 -15.11
CA GLY A 174 -3.33 -10.99 -14.45
C GLY A 174 -3.46 -12.29 -15.25
N ALA A 175 -2.64 -12.50 -16.29
CA ALA A 175 -2.66 -13.70 -17.13
C ALA A 175 -2.01 -14.92 -16.45
N MET A 176 -2.15 -15.06 -15.13
CA MET A 176 -1.67 -16.23 -14.39
C MET A 176 -2.78 -17.27 -14.29
N LYS A 177 -2.58 -18.44 -14.91
CA LYS A 177 -3.45 -19.60 -14.73
C LYS A 177 -2.83 -20.56 -13.72
N LEU A 178 -3.61 -20.93 -12.72
CA LEU A 178 -3.17 -21.88 -11.70
C LEU A 178 -3.68 -23.29 -11.99
N SER A 179 -2.80 -24.27 -11.80
CA SER A 179 -3.14 -25.70 -11.83
C SER A 179 -2.74 -26.33 -10.49
N PRO A 180 -3.68 -26.94 -9.73
CA PRO A 180 -3.35 -27.54 -8.45
C PRO A 180 -2.26 -28.60 -8.59
N LYS A 181 -1.23 -28.52 -7.75
CA LYS A 181 -0.12 -29.49 -7.68
C LYS A 181 -0.22 -30.40 -6.46
N GLY A 182 -0.92 -29.96 -5.43
CA GLY A 182 -1.15 -30.73 -4.19
C GLY A 182 -1.05 -29.85 -2.95
N GLU A 183 -0.95 -30.47 -1.79
CA GLU A 183 -0.67 -29.79 -0.52
C GLU A 183 0.77 -30.08 -0.06
N GLY A 184 1.32 -29.21 0.78
CA GLY A 184 2.66 -29.34 1.34
C GLY A 184 2.80 -28.64 2.69
N THR A 185 4.05 -28.37 3.10
CA THR A 185 4.33 -27.65 4.34
C THR A 185 5.45 -26.62 4.12
N VAL A 186 5.27 -25.42 4.69
CA VAL A 186 6.28 -24.35 4.74
C VAL A 186 6.27 -23.78 6.16
N GLU A 187 7.41 -23.70 6.83
CA GLU A 187 7.52 -23.20 8.22
C GLU A 187 6.54 -23.86 9.20
N GLY A 188 6.26 -25.16 9.01
CA GLY A 188 5.30 -25.92 9.82
C GLY A 188 3.82 -25.66 9.50
N ARG A 189 3.52 -24.80 8.53
CA ARG A 189 2.15 -24.46 8.08
C ARG A 189 1.77 -25.25 6.84
N LYS A 190 0.51 -25.68 6.76
CA LYS A 190 -0.02 -26.37 5.56
C LYS A 190 -0.15 -25.39 4.41
N VAL A 191 0.34 -25.77 3.24
CA VAL A 191 0.22 -24.95 2.03
C VAL A 191 -0.50 -25.69 0.92
N VAL A 192 -1.23 -24.96 0.09
CA VAL A 192 -1.67 -25.41 -1.24
C VAL A 192 -0.61 -25.01 -2.24
N GLN A 193 -0.19 -25.97 -3.08
CA GLN A 193 0.79 -25.76 -4.12
C GLN A 193 0.11 -25.68 -5.48
N TYR A 194 0.49 -24.68 -6.27
CA TYR A 194 0.05 -24.49 -7.63
C TYR A 194 1.23 -24.49 -8.59
N THR A 195 1.03 -25.06 -9.78
CA THR A 195 1.84 -24.76 -10.95
C THR A 195 1.20 -23.58 -11.67
N VAL A 196 2.02 -22.62 -12.08
CA VAL A 196 1.59 -21.44 -12.85
C VAL A 196 1.85 -21.70 -14.32
N SER A 197 0.90 -21.32 -15.16
CA SER A 197 1.06 -21.24 -16.62
C SER A 197 0.44 -19.94 -17.14
N LEU A 198 0.69 -19.60 -18.39
CA LEU A 198 -0.01 -18.49 -19.06
C LEU A 198 -1.51 -18.78 -19.14
N GLY A 199 -2.31 -17.80 -18.74
CA GLY A 199 -3.76 -17.77 -18.83
C GLY A 199 -4.24 -16.65 -19.74
N GLU A 200 -5.55 -16.37 -19.66
CA GLU A 200 -6.12 -15.20 -20.32
C GLU A 200 -5.85 -13.96 -19.47
N PRO A 201 -5.41 -12.84 -20.08
CA PRO A 201 -5.31 -11.57 -19.37
C PRO A 201 -6.65 -11.18 -18.74
N ARG A 202 -6.58 -10.49 -17.60
CA ARG A 202 -7.75 -9.91 -16.96
C ARG A 202 -8.45 -8.98 -17.94
N LYS A 203 -9.77 -9.11 -18.05
CA LYS A 203 -10.57 -8.12 -18.77
C LYS A 203 -10.60 -6.86 -17.92
N ASP A 204 -10.19 -5.73 -18.49
CA ASP A 204 -10.36 -4.44 -17.83
C ASP A 204 -11.87 -4.21 -17.65
N GLU A 205 -12.36 -4.44 -16.43
CA GLU A 205 -13.72 -4.11 -16.05
C GLU A 205 -13.82 -2.60 -15.99
N GLY A 206 -14.10 -1.99 -17.14
CA GLY A 206 -14.44 -0.59 -17.36
C GLY A 206 -13.75 0.36 -16.39
N GLU A 207 -12.56 0.85 -16.76
CA GLU A 207 -11.90 2.00 -16.15
C GLU A 207 -12.96 3.00 -15.70
N ALA A 208 -13.19 3.10 -14.38
CA ALA A 208 -14.10 4.10 -13.85
C ALA A 208 -13.62 5.43 -14.43
N ALA A 209 -14.43 6.07 -15.29
CA ALA A 209 -13.97 7.08 -16.24
C ALA A 209 -13.09 8.14 -15.57
N LEU A 210 -11.78 7.90 -15.57
CA LEU A 210 -10.82 8.84 -15.04
C LEU A 210 -10.82 10.02 -16.01
N PRO A 211 -10.63 11.25 -15.50
CA PRO A 211 -10.41 12.39 -16.37
C PRO A 211 -9.30 12.05 -17.37
N PRO A 212 -9.47 12.38 -18.67
CA PRO A 212 -8.45 12.08 -19.67
C PRO A 212 -7.12 12.71 -19.25
N VAL A 213 -6.04 11.93 -19.36
CA VAL A 213 -4.69 12.43 -19.07
C VAL A 213 -4.39 13.58 -20.03
N VAL A 214 -4.10 14.76 -19.45
CA VAL A 214 -3.78 15.96 -20.22
C VAL A 214 -2.28 15.94 -20.54
N PHE A 215 -1.95 15.77 -21.82
CA PHE A 215 -0.58 15.87 -22.30
C PHE A 215 -0.22 17.32 -22.69
N PRO A 216 1.07 17.69 -22.70
CA PRO A 216 1.55 18.93 -23.29
C PRO A 216 1.10 19.09 -24.76
N LYS A 217 1.12 20.32 -25.30
CA LYS A 217 0.65 20.63 -26.67
C LYS A 217 1.31 19.79 -27.78
N ASN A 218 2.53 19.30 -27.55
CA ASN A 218 3.28 18.48 -28.51
C ASN A 218 3.19 16.97 -28.20
N GLY A 219 2.26 16.57 -27.33
CA GLY A 219 2.16 15.21 -26.82
C GLY A 219 3.19 14.89 -25.74
N PRO A 220 3.20 13.62 -25.26
CA PRO A 220 4.24 13.12 -24.37
C PRO A 220 5.61 13.11 -25.07
N ASP A 221 6.68 13.17 -24.28
CA ASP A 221 8.03 12.92 -24.78
C ASP A 221 8.19 11.48 -25.30
N SER A 222 9.29 11.21 -26.00
CA SER A 222 9.55 9.90 -26.61
C SER A 222 9.55 8.76 -25.60
N ASP A 223 10.11 8.98 -24.41
CA ASP A 223 10.22 7.93 -23.40
C ASP A 223 8.85 7.65 -22.78
N THR A 224 8.09 8.70 -22.49
CA THR A 224 6.71 8.56 -22.02
C THR A 224 5.84 7.86 -23.07
N THR A 225 6.01 8.16 -24.36
CA THR A 225 5.33 7.45 -25.45
C THR A 225 5.64 5.95 -25.45
N LEU A 226 6.91 5.58 -25.24
CA LEU A 226 7.33 4.18 -25.15
C LEU A 226 6.74 3.49 -23.91
N ARG A 227 6.70 4.16 -22.75
CA ARG A 227 6.09 3.62 -21.52
C ARG A 227 4.60 3.37 -21.68
N LEU A 228 3.88 4.33 -22.26
CA LEU A 228 2.43 4.20 -22.52
C LEU A 228 2.15 3.06 -23.50
N ALA A 229 2.96 2.91 -24.53
CA ALA A 229 2.83 1.79 -25.46
C ALA A 229 3.14 0.45 -24.80
N ALA A 230 4.19 0.36 -23.98
CA ALA A 230 4.47 -0.85 -23.21
C ALA A 230 3.29 -1.24 -22.31
N ALA A 231 2.69 -0.27 -21.61
CA ALA A 231 1.55 -0.50 -20.74
C ALA A 231 0.27 -0.91 -21.51
N LYS A 232 0.01 -0.32 -22.68
CA LYS A 232 -1.22 -0.54 -23.46
C LYS A 232 -1.15 -1.72 -24.41
N GLU A 233 0.00 -1.91 -25.06
CA GLU A 233 0.23 -2.86 -26.16
C GLU A 233 1.01 -4.08 -25.70
N GLY A 234 1.65 -4.04 -24.53
CA GLY A 234 2.34 -5.18 -23.93
C GLY A 234 1.40 -6.36 -23.72
N ARG A 235 1.81 -7.55 -24.17
CA ARG A 235 1.04 -8.79 -23.98
C ARG A 235 1.93 -9.87 -23.40
N PRO A 236 1.47 -10.62 -22.38
CA PRO A 236 2.21 -11.77 -21.89
C PRO A 236 2.19 -12.87 -22.97
N SER A 237 3.37 -13.35 -23.31
CA SER A 237 3.62 -14.43 -24.28
C SER A 237 4.00 -15.75 -23.61
N ALA A 238 4.55 -15.67 -22.39
CA ALA A 238 4.86 -16.82 -21.56
C ALA A 238 4.69 -16.43 -20.08
N ALA A 239 4.24 -17.38 -19.27
CA ALA A 239 4.27 -17.32 -17.82
C ALA A 239 4.38 -18.75 -17.30
N SER A 240 5.24 -19.00 -16.32
CA SER A 240 5.42 -20.32 -15.73
C SER A 240 5.96 -20.24 -14.31
N GLY A 241 5.83 -21.33 -13.55
CA GLY A 241 6.48 -21.44 -12.24
C GLY A 241 5.65 -22.16 -11.19
N THR A 242 5.91 -21.86 -9.93
CA THR A 242 5.21 -22.43 -8.78
C THR A 242 4.82 -21.38 -7.76
N LEU A 243 3.68 -21.61 -7.10
CA LEU A 243 3.15 -20.75 -6.05
C LEU A 243 2.72 -21.62 -4.85
N ARG A 244 3.09 -21.18 -3.65
CA ARG A 244 2.80 -21.84 -2.37
C ARG A 244 2.00 -20.88 -1.50
N ILE A 245 0.79 -21.26 -1.14
CA ILE A 245 -0.15 -20.39 -0.42
C ILE A 245 -0.56 -21.08 0.87
N ASP A 246 -0.55 -20.35 1.98
CA ASP A 246 -1.02 -20.84 3.26
C ASP A 246 -2.48 -21.30 3.17
N ALA A 247 -2.73 -22.57 3.49
CA ALA A 247 -4.02 -23.21 3.24
C ALA A 247 -5.14 -22.75 4.19
N GLU A 248 -4.78 -22.03 5.26
CA GLU A 248 -5.69 -21.52 6.28
C GLU A 248 -5.95 -20.03 6.08
N THR A 249 -4.88 -19.25 5.86
CA THR A 249 -4.96 -17.78 5.85
C THR A 249 -4.96 -17.17 4.46
N GLY A 250 -4.57 -17.92 3.43
CA GLY A 250 -4.42 -17.42 2.07
C GLY A 250 -3.14 -16.60 1.83
N VAL A 251 -2.26 -16.41 2.81
CA VAL A 251 -1.01 -15.65 2.61
C VAL A 251 -0.05 -16.44 1.69
N PRO A 252 0.49 -15.83 0.62
CA PRO A 252 1.56 -16.44 -0.16
C PRO A 252 2.81 -16.67 0.72
N LEU A 253 3.29 -17.91 0.81
CA LEU A 253 4.49 -18.26 1.59
C LEU A 253 5.72 -18.56 0.73
N GLY A 254 5.53 -18.65 -0.59
CA GLY A 254 6.65 -18.73 -1.51
C GLY A 254 6.23 -18.81 -2.97
N ALA A 255 7.09 -18.32 -3.85
CA ALA A 255 6.87 -18.33 -5.28
C ALA A 255 8.19 -18.44 -6.03
N ASP A 256 8.15 -19.07 -7.19
CA ASP A 256 9.23 -19.09 -8.18
C ASP A 256 8.52 -18.95 -9.52
N LEU A 257 8.55 -17.74 -10.10
CA LEU A 257 7.76 -17.39 -11.28
C LEU A 257 8.65 -16.71 -12.32
N GLU A 258 8.37 -17.03 -13.58
CA GLU A 258 8.98 -16.40 -14.76
C GLU A 258 7.88 -16.00 -15.74
N ALA A 259 8.07 -14.87 -16.43
CA ALA A 259 7.18 -14.42 -17.48
C ALA A 259 7.92 -13.67 -18.59
N THR A 260 7.33 -13.66 -19.78
CA THR A 260 7.81 -12.88 -20.92
C THR A 260 6.67 -12.06 -21.48
N LEU A 261 6.82 -10.75 -21.52
CA LEU A 261 5.92 -9.85 -22.24
C LEU A 261 6.53 -9.43 -23.57
N VAL A 262 5.68 -9.25 -24.57
CA VAL A 262 6.03 -8.74 -25.89
C VAL A 262 5.26 -7.47 -26.13
N VAL A 263 5.96 -6.40 -26.51
CA VAL A 263 5.37 -5.19 -27.07
C VAL A 263 5.55 -5.29 -28.59
N PRO A 264 4.46 -5.39 -29.37
CA PRO A 264 4.55 -5.65 -30.80
C PRO A 264 5.25 -4.51 -31.54
N ALA A 265 5.83 -4.83 -32.69
CA ALA A 265 6.36 -3.82 -33.59
C ALA A 265 5.24 -2.87 -34.08
N ALA A 266 5.58 -1.60 -34.25
CA ALA A 266 4.72 -0.57 -34.81
C ALA A 266 5.53 0.32 -35.77
N GLU A 267 4.89 1.25 -36.47
CA GLU A 267 5.58 2.12 -37.43
C GLU A 267 6.77 2.85 -36.76
N GLY A 268 7.98 2.59 -37.25
CA GLY A 268 9.23 3.13 -36.70
C GLY A 268 9.65 2.57 -35.33
N ARG A 269 8.98 1.53 -34.81
CA ARG A 269 9.28 0.92 -33.51
C ARG A 269 9.39 -0.61 -33.64
N PRO A 270 10.60 -1.19 -33.46
CA PRO A 270 10.76 -2.65 -33.46
C PRO A 270 10.12 -3.28 -32.22
N GLU A 271 9.82 -4.57 -32.33
CA GLU A 271 9.33 -5.40 -31.22
C GLU A 271 10.27 -5.32 -30.01
N ALA A 272 9.69 -5.33 -28.81
CA ALA A 272 10.42 -5.34 -27.56
C ALA A 272 9.94 -6.48 -26.65
N HIS A 273 10.87 -7.05 -25.88
CA HIS A 273 10.59 -8.13 -24.94
C HIS A 273 10.95 -7.69 -23.52
N LEU A 274 10.10 -8.05 -22.57
CA LEU A 274 10.36 -7.93 -21.14
C LEU A 274 10.31 -9.32 -20.52
N GLU A 275 11.47 -9.83 -20.11
CA GLU A 275 11.59 -11.04 -19.30
C GLU A 275 11.54 -10.64 -17.82
N LEU A 276 10.73 -11.34 -17.03
CA LEU A 276 10.54 -11.12 -15.59
C LEU A 276 10.79 -12.42 -14.86
N SER A 277 11.45 -12.36 -13.71
CA SER A 277 11.52 -13.46 -12.76
C SER A 277 11.35 -12.95 -11.33
N ILE A 278 10.68 -13.74 -10.50
CA ILE A 278 10.56 -13.52 -9.06
C ILE A 278 10.78 -14.84 -8.32
N HIS A 279 11.71 -14.81 -7.38
CA HIS A 279 11.85 -15.82 -6.33
C HIS A 279 11.43 -15.21 -5.01
N LEU A 280 10.50 -15.82 -4.28
CA LEU A 280 10.00 -15.33 -3.02
C LEU A 280 9.95 -16.45 -1.99
N GLU A 281 10.41 -16.16 -0.78
CA GLU A 281 10.36 -17.05 0.37
C GLU A 281 9.92 -16.32 1.63
N VAL A 282 8.99 -16.92 2.37
CA VAL A 282 8.61 -16.49 3.71
C VAL A 282 9.20 -17.44 4.74
N ARG A 283 9.82 -16.88 5.78
CA ARG A 283 10.45 -17.63 6.87
C ARG A 283 10.20 -16.99 8.23
N GLY A 284 10.43 -17.75 9.30
CA GLY A 284 10.31 -17.24 10.67
C GLY A 284 8.88 -16.91 11.06
N VAL A 285 7.89 -17.61 10.48
CA VAL A 285 6.47 -17.31 10.72
C VAL A 285 6.11 -17.46 12.20
N GLY A 286 5.51 -16.41 12.76
CA GLY A 286 5.14 -16.30 14.18
C GLY A 286 6.33 -16.08 15.11
N LYS A 287 7.54 -15.83 14.59
CA LYS A 287 8.75 -15.63 15.41
C LYS A 287 9.21 -14.18 15.33
N ASP A 288 9.74 -13.69 16.45
CA ASP A 288 10.34 -12.35 16.51
C ASP A 288 11.49 -12.21 15.49
N PRO A 289 11.39 -11.29 14.51
CA PRO A 289 12.44 -11.04 13.52
C PRO A 289 13.71 -10.38 14.09
N LYS A 290 13.70 -9.97 15.38
CA LYS A 290 14.80 -9.28 16.05
C LYS A 290 15.16 -7.95 15.37
N ILE A 291 14.15 -7.16 15.03
CA ILE A 291 14.34 -5.80 14.53
C ILE A 291 14.94 -4.95 15.66
N ALA A 292 16.00 -4.21 15.36
CA ALA A 292 16.74 -3.44 16.35
C ALA A 292 17.01 -2.02 15.84
N VAL A 293 17.10 -1.07 16.77
CA VAL A 293 17.53 0.29 16.47
C VAL A 293 18.96 0.26 15.92
N PRO A 294 19.22 0.81 14.71
CA PRO A 294 20.56 0.85 14.16
C PRO A 294 21.40 1.95 14.83
N GLU A 295 22.72 1.89 14.66
CA GLU A 295 23.57 3.07 14.86
C GLU A 295 23.17 4.15 13.85
N HIS A 296 22.80 5.34 14.32
CA HIS A 296 22.21 6.39 13.50
C HIS A 296 22.68 7.79 13.87
N LEU A 297 22.45 8.71 12.96
CA LEU A 297 22.50 10.15 13.20
C LEU A 297 21.11 10.65 13.59
N ASP A 298 21.04 11.52 14.59
CA ASP A 298 19.78 12.15 15.02
C ASP A 298 19.13 12.95 13.89
N ASP A 299 17.80 13.07 13.93
CA ASP A 299 17.07 13.91 12.97
C ASP A 299 17.57 15.36 13.09
N ALA A 300 17.96 15.95 11.95
CA ALA A 300 18.42 17.33 11.95
C ALA A 300 17.26 18.25 12.39
N PRO A 301 17.52 19.24 13.27
CA PRO A 301 16.50 20.22 13.60
C PRO A 301 16.02 20.89 12.31
N ARG A 302 14.73 21.22 12.26
CA ARG A 302 14.14 21.91 11.10
C ARG A 302 15.07 23.09 10.75
N PRO A 303 15.51 23.25 9.48
CA PRO A 303 16.24 24.45 9.11
C PRO A 303 15.39 25.66 9.51
N PRO A 304 16.02 26.73 10.03
CA PRO A 304 15.30 27.92 10.48
C PRO A 304 14.33 28.34 9.37
N GLY A 305 13.05 28.51 9.71
CA GLY A 305 12.03 28.88 8.72
C GLY A 305 12.43 30.15 7.97
N VAL A 306 11.79 30.43 6.83
CA VAL A 306 12.15 31.59 5.97
C VAL A 306 12.31 32.87 6.79
N VAL A 307 11.44 33.11 7.77
CA VAL A 307 11.55 34.26 8.70
C VAL A 307 12.82 34.23 9.56
N ALA A 308 13.17 33.08 10.16
CA ALA A 308 14.37 32.94 10.97
C ALA A 308 15.66 33.01 10.13
N THR A 309 15.60 32.53 8.88
CA THR A 309 16.69 32.68 7.91
C THR A 309 16.82 34.15 7.48
N LEU A 310 15.74 34.81 7.09
CA LEU A 310 15.73 36.24 6.73
C LEU A 310 16.24 37.11 7.89
N ARG A 311 15.84 36.81 9.14
CA ARG A 311 16.40 37.47 10.33
C ARG A 311 17.89 37.25 10.51
N ALA A 312 18.36 36.02 10.36
CA ALA A 312 19.79 35.70 10.48
C ALA A 312 20.64 36.42 9.42
N TYR A 313 20.07 36.71 8.25
CA TYR A 313 20.71 37.49 7.18
C TYR A 313 20.37 39.00 7.21
N GLY A 314 19.67 39.49 8.23
CA GLY A 314 19.31 40.92 8.36
C GLY A 314 18.30 41.42 7.31
N LEU A 315 17.57 40.53 6.66
CA LEU A 315 16.59 40.81 5.59
C LEU A 315 15.15 40.85 6.14
N GLU A 316 14.89 41.61 7.20
CA GLU A 316 13.52 41.84 7.63
C GLU A 316 12.82 42.78 6.64
N LYS A 317 11.70 42.33 6.04
CA LYS A 317 10.79 43.23 5.32
C LYS A 317 10.26 44.24 6.34
N ALA A 318 10.48 45.53 6.11
CA ALA A 318 9.84 46.59 6.88
C ALA A 318 8.32 46.34 6.90
N PRO A 319 7.63 46.55 8.02
CA PRO A 319 6.17 46.44 8.05
C PRO A 319 5.60 47.40 7.01
N GLU A 320 4.79 46.89 6.08
CA GLU A 320 3.95 47.74 5.23
C GLU A 320 3.17 48.67 6.16
N LYS A 321 3.40 49.97 6.01
CA LYS A 321 2.60 51.00 6.68
C LYS A 321 1.12 50.71 6.36
N PRO A 322 0.20 50.75 7.34
CA PRO A 322 -1.21 50.72 7.03
C PRO A 322 -1.50 51.91 6.12
N GLU A 323 -2.06 51.61 4.95
CA GLU A 323 -2.59 52.59 4.02
C GLU A 323 -3.64 53.41 4.78
N ALA A 324 -3.37 54.72 4.90
CA ALA A 324 -4.25 55.63 5.61
C ALA A 324 -5.60 55.65 4.90
N ALA A 325 -6.67 55.36 5.65
CA ALA A 325 -8.03 55.54 5.19
C ALA A 325 -8.22 56.99 4.72
N GLU A 326 -8.66 57.16 3.48
CA GLU A 326 -9.18 58.43 2.98
C GLU A 326 -10.36 58.88 3.87
N PRO A 327 -10.42 60.16 4.29
CA PRO A 327 -11.57 60.66 5.01
C PRO A 327 -12.78 60.70 4.08
N ALA A 328 -13.91 60.18 4.57
CA ALA A 328 -15.21 60.33 3.94
C ALA A 328 -15.59 61.81 3.93
N ASP A 329 -15.93 62.33 2.75
CA ASP A 329 -16.61 63.61 2.62
C ASP A 329 -17.98 63.54 3.32
N GLU A 330 -18.26 64.58 4.11
CA GLU A 330 -19.53 64.83 4.80
C GLU A 330 -20.61 65.27 3.79
N ASP A 331 -21.78 64.64 3.86
CA ASP A 331 -23.10 65.31 3.86
C ASP A 331 -24.16 64.35 4.46
#